data_AF-A0AAJ6E506-F1
#
_entry.id   AF-A0AAJ6E506-F1
#
_cell.length_a   1.000
_cell.length_b   1.000
_cell.length_c   1.000
_cell.angle_alpha   90.00
_cell.angle_beta   90.00
_cell.angle_gamma   90.00
#
_symmetry.space_group_name_H-M   'P 1'
#
loop_
_entity.id
_entity.type
_entity.pdbx_description
1 polymer ?
#
loop_
_entity_poly.entity_id
_entity_poly.type
_entity_poly.pdbx_seq_one_letter_code
_entity_poly.pdbx_strand_id
1 'polypeptide(L)' 'MCLFAKRLEEGVFRWPKIEDGVMRLSAAELSALLEGLDWRRVHAARETVVPTQAG' A
#
# COMPACT_ATOMS: atom_id res chain seq x y z
N MET A 1 -6.95 2.65 21.31
CA MET A 1 -7.63 2.78 20.01
C MET A 1 -7.30 4.16 19.47
N CYS A 2 -6.71 4.26 18.28
CA CYS A 2 -6.34 5.54 17.67
C CYS A 2 -7.19 5.78 16.43
N LEU A 3 -7.76 6.97 16.30
CA LEU A 3 -8.54 7.38 15.13
C LEU A 3 -7.66 8.28 14.24
N PHE A 4 -7.66 8.02 12.95
CA PHE A 4 -6.94 8.83 11.96
C PHE A 4 -7.93 9.35 10.92
N ALA A 5 -7.76 10.60 10.50
CA ALA A 5 -8.57 11.23 9.46
C ALA A 5 -7.64 11.93 8.45
N LYS A 6 -7.90 11.73 7.15
CA LYS A 6 -7.20 12.40 6.04
C LYS A 6 -8.19 13.28 5.28
N ARG A 7 -7.93 14.59 5.20
CA ARG A 7 -8.68 15.50 4.33
C ARG A 7 -8.05 15.45 2.94
N LEU A 8 -8.88 15.26 1.92
CA LEU A 8 -8.44 15.37 0.53
C LEU A 8 -8.77 16.77 0.03
N GLU A 9 -7.76 17.51 -0.38
CA GLU A 9 -7.94 18.80 -1.04
C GLU A 9 -8.39 18.61 -2.50
N GLU A 10 -7.90 17.55 -3.16
CA GLU A 10 -8.31 17.10 -4.50
C GLU A 10 -8.32 15.57 -4.57
N GLY A 11 -9.13 15.00 -5.48
CA GLY A 11 -9.24 13.55 -5.70
C GLY A 11 -10.18 12.81 -4.75
N VAL A 12 -10.15 11.48 -4.77
CA VAL A 12 -11.06 10.61 -4.00
C VAL A 12 -10.27 9.54 -3.26
N PHE A 13 -10.57 9.35 -1.97
CA PHE A 13 -9.93 8.32 -1.16
C PHE A 13 -10.66 7.01 -1.40
N ARG A 14 -10.06 6.12 -2.18
CA ARG A 14 -10.67 4.84 -2.52
C ARG A 14 -10.31 3.81 -1.49
N TRP A 15 -11.23 3.62 -0.54
CA TRP A 15 -11.18 2.43 0.29
C TRP A 15 -11.33 1.19 -0.59
N PRO A 16 -10.48 0.18 -0.41
CA PRO A 16 -10.69 -1.13 -1.02
C PRO A 16 -11.96 -1.79 -0.47
N LYS A 17 -12.50 -2.74 -1.23
CA LYS A 17 -13.55 -3.63 -0.71
C LYS A 17 -12.99 -4.34 0.51
N ILE A 18 -13.64 -4.12 1.65
CA ILE A 18 -13.31 -4.83 2.88
C ILE A 18 -14.26 -6.03 2.94
N GLU A 19 -13.75 -7.23 2.66
CA GLU A 19 -14.58 -8.44 2.67
C GLU A 19 -14.92 -8.91 4.09
N ASP A 20 -14.10 -8.56 5.10
CA ASP A 20 -14.25 -9.03 6.49
C ASP A 20 -14.11 -7.94 7.57
N GLY A 21 -14.33 -6.67 7.22
CA GLY A 21 -14.20 -5.53 8.17
C GLY A 21 -12.76 -5.18 8.63
N VAL A 22 -11.77 -6.03 8.37
CA VAL A 22 -10.37 -5.82 8.77
C VAL A 22 -9.43 -5.98 7.57
N MET A 23 -8.48 -5.05 7.42
CA MET A 23 -7.45 -5.09 6.39
C MET A 23 -6.06 -5.16 7.03
N ARG A 24 -5.24 -6.12 6.59
CA ARG A 24 -3.82 -6.19 6.95
C ARG A 24 -3.01 -5.51 5.85
N LEU A 25 -2.22 -4.50 6.22
CA LEU A 25 -1.33 -3.79 5.32
C LEU A 25 0.09 -3.86 5.86
N SER A 26 1.06 -4.01 4.95
CA SER A 26 2.45 -3.66 5.21
C SER A 26 2.62 -2.15 5.36
N ALA A 27 3.78 -1.72 5.87
CA ALA A 27 4.10 -0.31 5.99
C ALA A 27 4.07 0.42 4.63
N ALA A 28 4.54 -0.24 3.56
CA ALA A 28 4.56 0.33 2.21
C ALA A 28 3.14 0.51 1.64
N GLU A 29 2.27 -0.48 1.83
CA GLU A 29 0.87 -0.37 1.37
C GLU A 29 0.11 0.70 2.16
N LEU A 30 0.35 0.83 3.47
CA LEU A 30 -0.23 1.90 4.28
C LEU A 30 0.21 3.28 3.79
N SER A 31 1.50 3.49 3.54
CA SER A 31 2.00 4.76 3.00
C SER A 31 1.38 5.07 1.64
N ALA A 32 1.33 4.11 0.73
CA ALA A 32 0.73 4.31 -0.59
C ALA A 32 -0.76 4.65 -0.51
N LEU A 33 -1.51 3.99 0.38
CA LEU A 33 -2.90 4.31 0.65
C LEU A 33 -3.02 5.76 1.17
N LEU A 34 -2.17 6.16 2.11
CA LEU A 34 -2.14 7.52 2.66
C LEU A 34 -1.70 8.57 1.64
N GLU A 35 -0.93 8.22 0.62
CA GLU A 35 -0.57 9.13 -0.48
C GLU A 35 -1.64 9.17 -1.58
N GLY A 36 -2.62 8.26 -1.56
CA GLY A 36 -3.65 8.17 -2.60
C GLY A 36 -3.18 7.44 -3.87
N LEU A 37 -2.06 6.73 -3.78
CA LEU A 37 -1.55 5.87 -4.85
C LEU A 37 -2.40 4.58 -4.93
N ASP A 38 -2.32 3.89 -6.07
CA ASP A 38 -2.91 2.55 -6.19
C ASP A 38 -2.08 1.55 -5.38
N TRP A 39 -2.39 1.48 -4.07
CA TRP A 39 -1.72 0.61 -3.11
C TRP A 39 -1.77 -0.88 -3.52
N ARG A 40 -2.74 -1.31 -4.34
CA ARG A 40 -2.84 -2.71 -4.82
C ARG A 40 -1.69 -3.11 -5.74
N ARG A 41 -1.00 -2.12 -6.32
CA ARG A 41 0.20 -2.31 -7.14
C ARG A 41 1.49 -2.17 -6.32
N VAL A 42 1.37 -1.85 -5.03
CA VAL A 42 2.50 -1.78 -4.12
C VAL A 42 2.78 -3.18 -3.63
N HIS A 43 3.74 -3.82 -4.30
CA HIS A 43 4.34 -5.04 -3.81
C HIS A 43 5.55 -4.65 -2.95
N ALA A 44 5.75 -5.34 -1.82
CA ALA A 44 7.03 -5.30 -1.14
C ALA A 44 8.11 -5.55 -2.20
N ALA A 45 9.13 -4.69 -2.25
CA ALA A 45 10.22 -4.84 -3.20
C ALA A 45 10.74 -6.27 -3.08
N ARG A 46 10.41 -7.10 -4.07
CA ARG A 46 10.91 -8.45 -4.13
C ARG A 46 12.41 -8.27 -4.26
N GLU A 47 13.17 -8.78 -3.29
CA GLU A 47 14.63 -8.81 -3.40
C GLU A 47 14.95 -9.39 -4.76
N THR A 48 15.44 -8.53 -5.65
CA THR A 48 15.94 -8.95 -6.94
C THR A 48 17.15 -9.78 -6.60
N VAL A 49 17.01 -11.11 -6.67
CA VAL A 49 18.15 -12.01 -6.68
C VAL A 49 19.02 -11.53 -7.82
N VAL A 50 20.14 -10.88 -7.47
CA VAL A 50 21.12 -10.43 -8.46
C VAL A 50 21.50 -11.68 -9.25
N PRO A 51 21.32 -11.70 -10.58
CA PRO A 51 21.77 -12.84 -11.36
C PRO A 51 23.28 -12.94 -11.14
N THR A 52 23.71 -13.98 -10.44
CA THR A 52 25.13 -14.29 -10.37
C THR A 52 25.55 -14.59 -11.80
N GLN A 53 26.35 -13.70 -12.38
CA GLN A 53 26.88 -13.86 -13.73
C GLN A 53 27.57 -15.23 -13.78
N ALA A 54 27.04 -16.15 -14.59
CA ALA A 54 27.72 -17.41 -14.87
C ALA A 54 28.98 -17.07 -15.68
N GLY A 55 30.13 -17.53 -15.16
CA GLY A 55 31.46 -17.30 -15.74
C GLY A 55 31.71 -18.03 -17.05
#